data_AF-A0A1S4AP77-F1
#
_entry.id   AF-A0A1S4AP77-F1
#
_cell.length_a   1.000
_cell.length_b   1.000
_cell.length_c   1.000
_cell.angle_alpha   90.00
_cell.angle_beta   90.00
_cell.angle_gamma   90.00
#
_symmetry.space_group_name_H-M   'P 1'
#
loop_
_entity.id
_entity.type
_entity.pdbx_description
1 polymer ?
#
loop_
_entity_poly.entity_id
_entity_poly.type
_entity_poly.pdbx_seq_one_letter_code
_entity_poly.pdbx_strand_id
1 'polypeptide(L)'
;MTSNIAESLNAVTKDARELSIFDLLEYMRTLLECWTNEKLLNAKGTFTFLGAKFNKELDDNRTLSQKLRVRASTDHIHTVLDGVKRYIVYLENKKCSCGQFQLEELPCAHALAALRHRNETYENYFSPYYTRESLLRTYEMLVNPLPD
;
A
#
# COMPACT_ATOMS: atom_id res chain seq x y z
N MET A 1 -12.19 0.18 -11.07
CA MET A 1 -11.16 1.19 -11.37
C MET A 1 -9.85 0.43 -11.59
N THR A 2 -9.75 -0.27 -12.72
CA THR A 2 -8.49 -0.85 -13.21
C THR A 2 -7.75 0.26 -13.93
N SER A 3 -7.07 1.14 -13.20
CA SER A 3 -5.94 1.87 -13.80
C SER A 3 -4.93 0.79 -14.13
N ASN A 4 -4.94 0.39 -15.39
CA ASN A 4 -4.47 -0.88 -15.89
C ASN A 4 -2.92 -0.88 -15.81
N ILE A 5 -2.33 -1.87 -15.14
CA ILE A 5 -0.86 -2.02 -15.03
C ILE A 5 -0.22 -2.01 -16.42
N ALA A 6 -0.87 -2.65 -17.40
CA ALA A 6 -0.45 -2.62 -18.80
C ALA A 6 -0.58 -1.22 -19.43
N GLU A 7 -1.56 -0.38 -19.09
CA GLU A 7 -1.61 1.01 -19.56
C GLU A 7 -0.40 1.81 -19.08
N SER A 8 -0.05 1.67 -17.80
CA SER A 8 1.12 2.34 -17.22
C SER A 8 2.42 1.84 -17.85
N LEU A 9 2.59 0.52 -18.00
CA LEU A 9 3.74 -0.07 -18.68
C LEU A 9 3.78 0.29 -20.16
N ASN A 10 2.64 0.33 -20.84
CA ASN A 10 2.54 0.70 -22.25
C ASN A 10 2.92 2.16 -22.47
N ALA A 11 2.50 3.06 -21.57
CA ALA A 11 2.86 4.46 -21.63
C ALA A 11 4.38 4.67 -21.50
N VAL A 12 4.99 3.97 -20.56
CA VAL A 12 6.44 4.09 -20.29
C VAL A 12 7.28 3.41 -21.38
N THR A 13 6.83 2.26 -21.91
CA THR A 13 7.59 1.51 -22.94
C THR A 13 7.25 1.90 -24.36
N LYS A 14 6.43 2.94 -24.58
CA LYS A 14 5.84 3.26 -25.89
C LYS A 14 6.90 3.37 -26.99
N ASP A 15 7.90 4.21 -26.77
CA ASP A 15 8.92 4.52 -27.78
C ASP A 15 10.02 3.45 -27.85
N ALA A 16 10.17 2.66 -26.79
CA ALA A 16 11.16 1.58 -26.73
C ALA A 16 10.78 0.35 -27.58
N ARG A 17 9.49 0.20 -27.96
CA ARG A 17 8.98 -0.97 -28.70
C ARG A 17 9.51 -1.12 -30.12
N GLU A 18 9.96 -0.01 -30.71
CA GLU A 18 10.51 0.02 -32.06
C GLU A 18 12.01 -0.28 -32.08
N LEU A 19 12.63 -0.43 -30.91
CA LEU A 19 14.05 -0.71 -30.77
C LEU A 19 14.38 -2.19 -31.06
N SER A 20 15.66 -2.47 -31.27
CA SER A 20 16.15 -3.84 -31.33
C SER A 20 15.87 -4.58 -30.02
N ILE A 21 15.87 -5.91 -30.03
CA ILE A 21 15.64 -6.72 -28.81
C ILE A 21 16.65 -6.33 -27.72
N PHE A 22 17.91 -6.12 -28.09
CA PHE A 22 18.97 -5.72 -27.16
C PHE A 22 18.67 -4.35 -26.54
N ASP A 23 18.38 -3.35 -27.36
CA ASP A 23 18.10 -1.98 -26.92
C ASP A 23 16.82 -1.89 -26.06
N LEU A 24 15.80 -2.70 -26.38
CA LEU A 24 14.58 -2.81 -25.58
C LEU A 24 14.88 -3.38 -24.18
N LEU A 25 15.71 -4.43 -24.10
CA LEU A 25 16.11 -5.01 -22.81
C LEU A 25 16.94 -4.01 -21.99
N GLU A 26 17.84 -3.29 -22.64
CA GLU A 26 18.65 -2.24 -22.00
C GLU A 26 17.80 -1.08 -21.48
N TYR A 27 16.78 -0.68 -22.26
CA TYR A 27 15.78 0.30 -21.83
C TYR A 27 15.01 -0.18 -20.59
N MET A 28 14.48 -1.41 -20.61
CA MET A 28 13.76 -1.97 -19.47
C MET A 28 14.63 -2.09 -18.22
N ARG A 29 15.90 -2.48 -18.39
CA ARG A 29 16.88 -2.56 -17.31
C ARG A 29 17.11 -1.20 -16.67
N THR A 30 17.42 -0.18 -17.48
CA THR A 30 17.65 1.20 -17.01
C THR A 30 16.42 1.75 -16.29
N LEU A 31 15.22 1.45 -16.79
CA LEU A 31 13.96 1.83 -16.15
C LEU A 31 13.83 1.24 -14.74
N LEU A 32 14.07 -0.08 -14.62
CA LEU A 32 14.03 -0.78 -13.34
C LEU A 32 15.08 -0.25 -12.38
N GLU A 33 16.27 0.06 -12.87
CA GLU A 33 17.36 0.67 -12.09
C GLU A 33 16.94 2.05 -11.54
N CYS A 34 16.42 2.93 -12.39
CA CYS A 34 15.92 4.24 -11.97
C CYS A 34 14.82 4.13 -10.91
N TRP A 35 13.83 3.26 -11.12
CA TRP A 35 12.75 3.05 -10.16
C TRP A 35 13.23 2.46 -8.85
N THR A 36 14.11 1.46 -8.90
CA THR A 36 14.70 0.83 -7.69
C THR A 36 15.47 1.87 -6.88
N ASN A 37 16.32 2.66 -7.53
CA ASN A 37 17.09 3.72 -6.88
C ASN A 37 16.20 4.80 -6.28
N GLU A 38 15.16 5.24 -6.99
CA GLU A 38 14.19 6.21 -6.48
C GLU A 38 13.48 5.67 -5.21
N LYS A 39 13.01 4.42 -5.23
CA LYS A 39 12.35 3.81 -4.07
C LYS A 39 13.30 3.59 -2.90
N LEU A 40 14.54 3.20 -3.15
CA LEU A 40 15.57 3.07 -2.13
C LEU A 40 15.88 4.41 -1.45
N LEU A 41 16.04 5.48 -2.24
CA LEU A 41 16.30 6.83 -1.72
C LEU A 41 15.12 7.33 -0.87
N ASN A 42 13.89 7.12 -1.33
CA ASN A 42 12.69 7.46 -0.57
C ASN A 42 12.60 6.67 0.76
N ALA A 43 12.92 5.38 0.75
CA ALA A 43 12.94 4.56 1.95
C ALA A 43 14.04 5.02 2.93
N LYS A 44 15.24 5.36 2.44
CA LYS A 44 16.35 5.91 3.24
C LYS A 44 15.98 7.24 3.89
N GLY A 45 15.32 8.14 3.15
CA GLY A 45 14.86 9.44 3.62
C GLY A 45 13.61 9.42 4.51
N THR A 46 12.96 8.26 4.68
CA THR A 46 11.83 8.10 5.59
C THR A 46 12.32 7.84 7.01
N PHE A 47 11.78 8.55 8.00
CA PHE A 47 12.11 8.37 9.43
C PHE A 47 10.97 7.74 10.25
N THR A 48 9.81 7.51 9.62
CA THR A 48 8.68 6.79 10.22
C THR A 48 8.89 5.27 10.15
N PHE A 49 8.16 4.53 10.99
CA PHE A 49 8.19 3.06 11.00
C PHE A 49 7.68 2.46 9.68
N LEU A 50 6.58 3.00 9.15
CA LEU A 50 6.06 2.69 7.82
C LEU A 50 6.71 3.59 6.77
N GLY A 51 6.72 3.14 5.51
CA GLY A 51 7.09 3.99 4.38
C GLY A 51 6.24 5.28 4.34
N ALA A 52 6.83 6.41 3.97
CA ALA A 52 6.19 7.73 4.10
C ALA A 52 4.80 7.82 3.46
N LYS A 53 4.62 7.19 2.28
CA LYS A 53 3.31 7.13 1.58
C LYS A 53 2.25 6.43 2.44
N PHE A 54 2.59 5.27 2.99
CA PHE A 54 1.67 4.45 3.77
C PHE A 54 1.37 5.06 5.13
N ASN A 55 2.37 5.70 5.76
CA ASN A 55 2.16 6.44 7.00
C ASN A 55 1.14 7.58 6.80
N LYS A 56 1.26 8.32 5.70
CA LYS A 56 0.31 9.38 5.34
C LYS A 56 -1.09 8.82 5.10
N GLU A 57 -1.22 7.76 4.32
CA GLU A 57 -2.52 7.12 4.06
C GLU A 57 -3.19 6.64 5.36
N LEU A 58 -2.39 6.08 6.27
CA LEU A 58 -2.89 5.64 7.57
C LEU A 58 -3.34 6.81 8.45
N ASP A 59 -2.61 7.93 8.45
CA ASP A 59 -2.99 9.15 9.16
C ASP A 59 -4.28 9.78 8.60
N ASP A 60 -4.45 9.77 7.27
CA ASP A 60 -5.67 10.20 6.60
C ASP A 60 -6.85 9.30 7.02
N ASN A 61 -6.68 7.97 6.95
CA ASN A 61 -7.67 7.01 7.39
C ASN A 61 -7.99 7.16 8.89
N ARG A 62 -6.99 7.45 9.72
CA ARG A 62 -7.16 7.71 11.16
C ARG A 62 -8.03 8.94 11.37
N THR A 63 -7.78 10.02 10.63
CA THR A 63 -8.58 11.25 10.70
C THR A 63 -10.02 11.01 10.28
N LEU A 64 -10.24 10.26 9.18
CA LEU A 64 -11.58 9.86 8.75
C LEU A 64 -12.29 9.02 9.80
N SER A 65 -11.58 8.07 10.41
CA SER A 65 -12.15 7.17 11.42
C SER A 65 -12.77 7.91 12.61
N GLN A 66 -12.25 9.09 12.98
CA GLN A 66 -12.73 9.89 14.12
C GLN A 66 -14.20 10.27 14.01
N LYS A 67 -14.69 10.44 12.78
CA LYS A 67 -16.08 10.83 12.49
C LYS A 67 -17.04 9.65 12.45
N LEU A 68 -16.52 8.42 12.42
CA LEU A 68 -17.31 7.20 12.26
C LEU A 68 -17.85 6.71 13.60
N ARG A 69 -19.10 6.24 13.58
CA ARG A 69 -19.76 5.65 14.76
C ARG A 69 -19.72 4.13 14.65
N VAL A 70 -19.36 3.47 15.74
CA VAL A 70 -19.28 2.00 15.79
C VAL A 70 -20.43 1.46 16.62
N ARG A 71 -21.09 0.42 16.12
CA ARG A 71 -22.00 -0.44 16.85
C ARG A 71 -21.37 -1.84 16.87
N ALA A 72 -20.89 -2.28 18.03
CA ALA A 72 -20.38 -3.63 18.16
C ALA A 72 -21.55 -4.63 18.01
N SER A 73 -21.33 -5.70 17.24
CA SER A 73 -22.31 -6.79 17.10
C SER A 73 -21.86 -8.03 17.88
N THR A 74 -20.54 -8.29 17.94
CA THR A 74 -19.86 -9.29 18.76
C THR A 74 -18.43 -8.79 19.07
N ASP A 75 -17.63 -9.57 19.81
CA ASP A 75 -16.25 -9.18 20.17
C ASP A 75 -15.35 -8.91 18.96
N HIS A 76 -15.57 -9.61 17.84
CA HIS A 76 -14.70 -9.55 16.66
C HIS A 76 -15.35 -8.88 15.44
N ILE A 77 -16.67 -8.70 15.45
CA ILE A 77 -17.44 -8.11 14.34
C ILE A 77 -18.02 -6.76 14.76
N HIS A 78 -17.63 -5.72 14.03
CA HIS A 78 -18.06 -4.36 14.27
C HIS A 78 -18.85 -3.83 13.08
N THR A 79 -20.02 -3.25 13.36
CA THR A 79 -20.76 -2.48 12.38
C THR A 79 -20.36 -1.02 12.49
N VAL A 80 -19.77 -0.46 11.43
CA VAL A 80 -19.34 0.93 11.38
C VAL A 80 -20.30 1.72 10.51
N LEU A 81 -20.79 2.85 11.03
CA LEU A 81 -21.67 3.78 10.34
C LEU A 81 -20.85 4.92 9.75
N ASP A 82 -20.99 5.09 8.44
CA ASP A 82 -20.34 6.12 7.64
C ASP A 82 -21.42 6.88 6.85
N GLY A 83 -21.89 7.97 7.45
CA GLY A 83 -23.12 8.65 7.02
C GLY A 83 -24.33 7.71 7.09
N VAL A 84 -24.95 7.46 5.94
CA VAL A 84 -26.10 6.56 5.80
C VAL A 84 -25.71 5.10 5.52
N LYS A 85 -24.43 4.85 5.18
CA LYS A 85 -23.94 3.52 4.82
C LYS A 85 -23.47 2.78 6.07
N ARG A 86 -23.56 1.45 6.01
CA ARG A 86 -23.10 0.53 7.05
C ARG A 86 -22.01 -0.36 6.47
N TYR A 87 -20.93 -0.49 7.22
CA TYR A 87 -19.80 -1.34 6.88
C TYR A 87 -19.60 -2.37 7.97
N ILE A 88 -19.27 -3.60 7.58
CA ILE A 88 -18.99 -4.70 8.50
C ILE A 88 -17.48 -4.88 8.50
N VAL A 89 -16.88 -4.76 9.68
CA VAL A 89 -15.46 -4.96 9.92
C VAL A 89 -15.28 -6.25 10.70
N TYR A 90 -14.43 -7.14 10.20
CA TYR A 90 -13.98 -8.31 10.91
C TYR A 90 -12.46 -8.21 11.14
N LEU A 91 -12.08 -7.84 12.37
CA LEU A 91 -10.71 -7.47 12.70
C LEU A 91 -9.74 -8.65 12.65
N GLU A 92 -10.13 -9.83 13.17
CA GLU A 92 -9.28 -11.02 13.18
C GLU A 92 -8.84 -11.45 11.78
N ASN A 93 -9.77 -11.38 10.83
CA ASN A 93 -9.51 -11.78 9.45
C ASN A 93 -9.02 -10.62 8.58
N LYS A 94 -8.77 -9.45 9.18
CA LYS A 94 -8.33 -8.23 8.49
C LYS A 94 -9.24 -7.87 7.30
N LYS A 95 -10.56 -7.97 7.50
CA LYS A 95 -11.57 -7.77 6.44
C LYS A 95 -12.49 -6.60 6.75
N CYS A 96 -12.82 -5.86 5.71
CA CYS A 96 -13.88 -4.86 5.74
C CYS A 96 -14.76 -5.00 4.51
N SER A 97 -16.07 -4.83 4.68
CA SER A 97 -17.01 -4.81 3.56
C SER A 97 -16.78 -3.67 2.57
N CYS A 98 -15.90 -2.70 2.89
CA CYS A 98 -15.49 -1.64 1.96
C CYS A 98 -14.50 -2.11 0.88
N GLY A 99 -13.87 -3.28 1.00
CA GLY A 99 -12.87 -3.74 0.03
C GLY A 99 -11.43 -3.44 0.43
N GLN A 100 -11.19 -2.25 0.98
CA GLN A 100 -9.84 -1.69 1.09
C GLN A 100 -8.95 -2.46 2.06
N PHE A 101 -9.48 -2.94 3.18
CA PHE A 101 -8.65 -3.59 4.21
C PHE A 101 -7.96 -4.87 3.68
N GLN A 102 -8.71 -5.71 2.96
CA GLN A 102 -8.16 -6.92 2.35
C GLN A 102 -7.36 -6.67 1.07
N LEU A 103 -7.62 -5.56 0.36
CA LEU A 103 -6.93 -5.24 -0.89
C LEU A 103 -5.56 -4.61 -0.63
N GLU A 104 -5.53 -3.62 0.26
CA GLU A 104 -4.34 -2.86 0.61
C GLU A 104 -3.59 -3.48 1.79
N GLU A 105 -4.10 -4.56 2.39
CA GLU A 105 -3.56 -5.15 3.63
C GLU A 105 -3.21 -4.12 4.72
N LEU A 106 -3.95 -3.01 4.73
CA LEU A 106 -3.76 -1.83 5.55
C LEU A 106 -5.11 -1.46 6.17
N PRO A 107 -5.16 -1.12 7.47
CA PRO A 107 -6.41 -0.72 8.10
C PRO A 107 -7.04 0.49 7.40
N CYS A 108 -8.23 0.28 6.82
CA CYS A 108 -9.04 1.36 6.31
C CYS A 108 -9.66 2.17 7.45
N ALA A 109 -10.28 3.32 7.14
CA ALA A 109 -10.92 4.17 8.13
C ALA A 109 -11.97 3.42 9.01
N HIS A 110 -12.72 2.48 8.42
CA HIS A 110 -13.69 1.66 9.18
C HIS A 110 -12.98 0.70 10.15
N ALA A 111 -11.91 0.05 9.70
CA ALA A 111 -11.11 -0.84 10.55
C ALA A 111 -10.48 -0.08 11.72
N LEU A 112 -9.93 1.11 11.46
CA LEU A 112 -9.38 1.99 12.50
C LEU A 112 -10.45 2.47 13.49
N ALA A 113 -11.68 2.71 13.03
CA ALA A 113 -12.79 3.06 13.92
C ALA A 113 -13.15 1.89 14.85
N ALA A 114 -13.18 0.66 14.33
CA ALA A 114 -13.42 -0.54 15.11
C ALA A 114 -12.29 -0.80 16.14
N LEU A 115 -11.03 -0.62 15.74
CA LEU A 115 -9.88 -0.72 16.65
C LEU A 115 -9.93 0.32 17.77
N ARG A 116 -10.28 1.57 17.45
CA ARG A 116 -10.50 2.62 18.46
C ARG A 116 -11.60 2.23 19.45
N HIS A 117 -12.69 1.64 18.97
CA HIS A 117 -13.77 1.18 19.84
C HIS A 117 -13.32 0.05 20.80
N ARG A 118 -12.34 -0.77 20.39
CA ARG A 118 -11.70 -1.80 21.24
C ARG A 118 -10.52 -1.28 22.08
N ASN A 119 -10.14 -0.01 21.93
CA ASN A 119 -8.94 0.55 22.53
C ASN A 119 -7.65 -0.22 22.14
N GLU A 120 -7.60 -0.74 20.90
CA GLU A 120 -6.45 -1.44 20.34
C GLU A 120 -5.67 -0.57 19.34
N THR A 121 -4.38 -0.81 19.23
CA THR A 121 -3.52 -0.17 18.23
C THR A 121 -3.58 -0.91 16.89
N TYR A 122 -3.24 -0.21 15.80
CA TYR A 122 -3.26 -0.78 14.45
C TYR A 122 -2.03 -1.64 14.12
N GLU A 123 -1.07 -1.76 15.04
CA GLU A 123 0.27 -2.30 14.76
C GLU A 123 0.26 -3.75 14.27
N ASN A 124 -0.71 -4.55 14.73
CA ASN A 124 -0.86 -5.95 14.32
C ASN A 124 -1.72 -6.14 13.05
N TYR A 125 -2.23 -5.04 12.49
CA TYR A 125 -3.27 -5.05 11.47
C TYR A 125 -2.80 -4.57 10.10
N PHE A 126 -1.53 -4.25 9.89
CA PHE A 126 -0.97 -3.99 8.56
C PHE A 126 -0.01 -5.09 8.11
N SER A 127 0.25 -5.13 6.80
CA SER A 127 1.25 -6.02 6.21
C SER A 127 2.68 -5.52 6.44
N PRO A 128 3.63 -6.41 6.82
CA PRO A 128 5.03 -6.02 7.01
C PRO A 128 5.67 -5.42 5.74
N TYR A 129 5.10 -5.65 4.55
CA TYR A 129 5.52 -5.03 3.28
C TYR A 129 5.59 -3.50 3.34
N TYR A 130 4.80 -2.87 4.21
CA TYR A 130 4.77 -1.41 4.36
C TYR A 130 5.83 -0.85 5.29
N THR A 131 6.57 -1.71 5.99
CA THR A 131 7.62 -1.25 6.91
C THR A 131 8.80 -0.65 6.14
N ARG A 132 9.40 0.38 6.73
CA ARG A 132 10.64 0.97 6.20
C ARG A 132 11.73 -0.08 6.01
N GLU A 133 11.84 -1.01 6.94
CA GLU A 133 12.83 -2.10 6.86
C GLU A 133 12.61 -3.00 5.64
N SER A 134 11.37 -3.47 5.42
CA SER A 134 11.05 -4.27 4.24
C SER A 134 11.32 -3.50 2.95
N LEU A 135 10.95 -2.22 2.87
CA LEU A 135 11.23 -1.38 1.70
C LEU A 135 12.74 -1.26 1.44
N LEU A 136 13.55 -1.04 2.46
CA LEU A 136 15.01 -0.97 2.31
C LEU A 136 15.58 -2.29 1.79
N ARG A 137 15.20 -3.42 2.38
CA ARG A 137 15.66 -4.75 1.95
C ARG A 137 15.23 -5.07 0.53
N THR A 138 14.00 -4.70 0.13
CA THR A 138 13.49 -4.95 -1.21
C THR A 138 14.27 -4.20 -2.28
N TYR A 139 14.63 -2.94 -2.04
CA TYR A 139 15.31 -2.09 -3.04
C TYR A 139 16.83 -2.00 -2.85
N GLU A 140 17.42 -2.78 -1.96
CA GLU A 140 18.88 -2.85 -1.78
C GLU A 140 19.59 -3.58 -2.94
N MET A 141 18.89 -4.50 -3.61
CA MET A 141 19.44 -5.23 -4.74
C MET A 141 19.69 -4.31 -5.93
N LEU A 142 20.93 -4.34 -6.42
CA LEU A 142 21.34 -3.62 -7.62
C LEU A 142 20.78 -4.32 -8.87
N VAL A 143 20.31 -3.50 -9.82
CA VAL A 143 20.01 -3.97 -11.17
C VAL A 143 21.34 -4.04 -11.92
N ASN A 144 21.82 -5.26 -12.19
CA ASN A 144 23.12 -5.46 -12.85
C ASN A 144 23.05 -5.09 -14.34
N PRO A 145 24.15 -4.56 -14.91
CA PRO A 145 24.22 -4.30 -16.34
C PRO A 145 24.13 -5.59 -17.16
N LEU A 146 23.64 -5.49 -18.39
CA LEU A 146 23.69 -6.60 -19.34
C LEU A 146 25.16 -6.88 -19.71
N PRO A 147 25.56 -8.16 -19.83
CA PRO A 147 26.90 -8.51 -20.30
C PRO A 147 27.06 -8.12 -21.78
N ASP A 148 28.31 -7.80 -22.16
CA ASP A 148 28.73 -7.54 -23.55
C ASP A 148 28.61 -8.78 -24.45
#